data_AF-A0A9E6DWI8-F1
#
_entry.id   AF-A0A9E6DWI8-F1
#
_cell.length_a   1.000
_cell.length_b   1.000
_cell.length_c   1.000
_cell.angle_alpha   90.00
_cell.angle_beta   90.00
_cell.angle_gamma   90.00
#
_symmetry.space_group_name_H-M   'P 1'
#
loop_
_entity.id
_entity.type
_entity.pdbx_description
1 polymer ?
#
loop_
_entity_poly.entity_id
_entity_poly.type
_entity_poly.pdbx_seq_one_letter_code
_entity_poly.pdbx_strand_id
1 'polypeptide(L)'
;MFKVINDNELRETTRDSNKQNYQHDGLVKSYLAEPLAALEFVKENLPDEIKNMVNFSTLRVEKESFVENNLKRQLSDIIYSLKRKDNKEKIYNYIICEHQSSIDNFITFRMWKYILLLCERHLNDKGTLPLVFPTILYTGKKKYTAPRNLWELFEESVIAKKILTDDFKVIDLQAKSDNEIAQGEHLALLEFIMKHIGIRYMLNLWELLFKKLSYQVGLDKEQDFFYIKKLLCYVRLRFQKKKKKN
;
A
#
# COMPACT_ATOMS: atom_id res chain seq x y z
N MET A 1 -11.23 -14.97 52.21
CA MET A 1 -9.92 -15.63 52.07
C MET A 1 -9.55 -15.59 50.59
N PHE A 2 -8.90 -14.51 50.15
CA PHE A 2 -8.45 -14.36 48.77
C PHE A 2 -7.16 -15.16 48.59
N LYS A 3 -7.20 -16.19 47.76
CA LYS A 3 -6.02 -17.00 47.41
C LYS A 3 -5.09 -16.09 46.59
N VAL A 4 -3.96 -15.70 47.17
CA VAL A 4 -2.90 -14.98 46.45
C VAL A 4 -2.35 -15.95 45.43
N ILE A 5 -2.69 -15.76 44.16
CA ILE A 5 -2.15 -16.57 43.05
C ILE A 5 -0.67 -16.20 42.93
N ASN A 6 0.19 -17.21 43.00
CA ASN A 6 1.64 -17.04 43.04
C ASN A 6 2.16 -16.63 41.65
N ASP A 7 3.15 -15.74 41.56
CA ASP A 7 3.71 -15.25 40.29
C ASP A 7 4.27 -16.38 39.40
N ASN A 8 4.66 -17.49 40.02
CA ASN A 8 5.08 -18.70 39.29
C ASN A 8 3.91 -19.45 38.64
N GLU A 9 2.72 -19.51 39.27
CA GLU A 9 1.52 -20.12 38.68
C GLU A 9 1.00 -19.30 37.48
N LEU A 10 1.10 -17.96 37.55
CA LEU A 10 0.79 -17.06 36.43
C LEU A 10 1.77 -17.23 35.26
N ARG A 11 3.05 -17.49 35.53
CA ARG A 11 4.08 -17.75 34.51
C ARG A 11 3.97 -19.14 33.90
N GLU A 12 3.58 -20.15 34.66
CA GLU A 12 3.34 -21.51 34.15
C GLU A 12 2.07 -21.58 33.31
N THR A 13 0.96 -20.98 33.77
CA THR A 13 -0.30 -20.92 33.00
C THR A 13 -0.16 -20.14 31.69
N THR A 14 0.60 -19.04 31.68
CA THR A 14 0.89 -18.30 30.44
C THR A 14 1.79 -19.10 29.48
N ARG A 15 2.81 -19.80 29.99
CA ARG A 15 3.66 -20.69 29.17
C ARG A 15 2.89 -21.88 28.59
N ASP A 16 2.05 -22.55 29.37
CA ASP A 16 1.23 -23.66 28.90
C ASP A 16 0.17 -23.19 27.89
N SER A 17 -0.48 -22.05 28.14
CA SER A 17 -1.43 -21.46 27.17
C SER A 17 -0.75 -21.10 25.83
N ASN A 18 0.48 -20.58 25.87
CA ASN A 18 1.24 -20.27 24.66
C ASN A 18 1.63 -21.55 23.93
N LYS A 19 2.11 -22.58 24.65
CA LYS A 19 2.45 -23.90 24.08
C LYS A 19 1.25 -24.59 23.44
N GLN A 20 0.06 -24.49 24.04
CA GLN A 20 -1.19 -25.02 23.48
C GLN A 20 -1.63 -24.25 22.23
N ASN A 21 -1.51 -22.91 22.24
CA ASN A 21 -1.80 -22.08 21.07
C ASN A 21 -0.90 -22.44 19.87
N TYR A 22 0.39 -22.72 20.10
CA TYR A 22 1.30 -23.17 19.04
C TYR A 22 0.92 -24.54 18.44
N GLN A 23 0.31 -25.43 19.22
CA GLN A 23 -0.14 -26.75 18.73
C GLN A 23 -1.41 -26.63 17.86
N HIS A 24 -2.36 -25.78 18.26
CA HIS A 24 -3.56 -25.51 17.46
C HIS A 24 -3.23 -24.79 16.15
N ASP A 25 -2.31 -23.81 16.17
CA ASP A 25 -1.83 -23.13 14.97
C ASP A 25 -1.20 -24.10 13.97
N GLY A 26 -0.33 -25.00 14.45
CA GLY A 26 0.28 -26.03 13.61
C GLY A 26 -0.74 -26.97 12.94
N LEU A 27 -1.77 -27.39 13.68
CA LEU A 27 -2.84 -28.25 13.16
C LEU A 27 -3.69 -27.55 12.09
N VAL A 28 -4.10 -26.31 12.34
CA VAL A 28 -4.89 -25.52 11.37
C VAL A 28 -4.09 -25.36 10.08
N LYS A 29 -2.80 -25.04 10.18
CA LYS A 29 -1.94 -24.94 9.00
C LYS A 29 -1.82 -26.24 8.23
N SER A 30 -1.60 -27.36 8.93
CA SER A 30 -1.42 -28.65 8.25
C SER A 30 -2.68 -29.01 7.47
N TYR A 31 -3.87 -28.79 8.06
CA TYR A 31 -5.14 -28.98 7.36
C TYR A 31 -5.32 -28.02 6.18
N LEU A 32 -5.05 -26.73 6.37
CA LEU A 32 -5.20 -25.74 5.29
C LEU A 32 -4.12 -25.86 4.20
N ALA A 33 -3.04 -26.59 4.45
CA ALA A 33 -2.07 -26.97 3.43
C ALA A 33 -2.50 -28.21 2.62
N GLU A 34 -3.41 -29.04 3.16
CA GLU A 34 -3.92 -30.23 2.47
C GLU A 34 -4.86 -29.84 1.31
N PRO A 35 -4.69 -30.38 0.09
CA PRO A 35 -5.41 -29.92 -1.10
C PRO A 35 -6.94 -29.92 -1.00
N LEU A 36 -7.53 -30.94 -0.37
CA LEU A 36 -8.98 -31.06 -0.23
C LEU A 36 -9.54 -30.01 0.74
N ALA A 37 -8.93 -29.88 1.92
CA ALA A 37 -9.34 -28.90 2.92
C ALA A 37 -9.11 -27.46 2.44
N ALA A 38 -8.01 -27.19 1.74
CA ALA A 38 -7.77 -25.89 1.09
C ALA A 38 -8.89 -25.57 0.07
N LEU A 39 -9.29 -26.55 -0.75
CA LEU A 39 -10.35 -26.39 -1.74
C LEU A 39 -11.71 -26.10 -1.10
N GLU A 40 -12.08 -26.85 -0.07
CA GLU A 40 -13.31 -26.65 0.68
C GLU A 40 -13.33 -25.26 1.32
N PHE A 41 -12.26 -24.92 2.05
CA PHE A 41 -12.12 -23.64 2.72
C PHE A 41 -12.27 -22.46 1.75
N VAL A 42 -11.57 -22.50 0.62
CA VAL A 42 -11.59 -21.41 -0.36
C VAL A 42 -12.94 -21.30 -1.06
N LYS A 43 -13.60 -22.42 -1.37
CA LYS A 43 -14.95 -22.42 -1.96
C LYS A 43 -16.00 -21.86 -1.01
N GLU A 44 -15.89 -22.14 0.27
CA GLU A 44 -16.84 -21.66 1.28
C GLU A 44 -16.68 -20.15 1.52
N ASN A 45 -15.43 -19.69 1.67
CA ASN A 45 -15.15 -18.36 2.22
C ASN A 45 -14.84 -17.26 1.20
N LEU A 46 -14.63 -17.58 -0.08
CA LEU A 46 -14.52 -16.53 -1.10
C LEU A 46 -15.85 -15.78 -1.28
N PRO A 47 -15.84 -14.50 -1.71
CA PRO A 47 -17.04 -13.82 -2.18
C PRO A 47 -17.52 -14.40 -3.52
N ASP A 48 -18.83 -14.40 -3.76
CA ASP A 48 -19.42 -15.01 -4.96
C ASP A 48 -18.91 -14.37 -6.25
N GLU A 49 -18.59 -13.08 -6.24
CA GLU A 49 -17.97 -12.37 -7.36
C GLU A 49 -16.64 -13.02 -7.76
N ILE A 50 -15.81 -13.38 -6.78
CA ILE A 50 -14.53 -14.04 -7.01
C ILE A 50 -14.75 -15.51 -7.39
N LYS A 51 -15.66 -16.23 -6.73
CA LYS A 51 -15.97 -17.65 -7.06
C LYS A 51 -16.36 -17.81 -8.53
N ASN A 52 -17.10 -16.84 -9.07
CA ASN A 52 -17.55 -16.86 -10.45
C ASN A 52 -16.41 -16.67 -11.47
N MET A 53 -15.31 -16.01 -11.07
CA MET A 53 -14.16 -15.71 -11.94
C MET A 53 -13.06 -16.79 -11.94
N VAL A 54 -12.96 -17.62 -10.89
CA VAL A 54 -11.82 -18.54 -10.68
C VAL A 54 -12.09 -19.97 -11.15
N ASN A 55 -11.04 -20.66 -11.59
CA ASN A 55 -11.06 -22.09 -11.82
C ASN A 55 -10.50 -22.84 -10.60
N PHE A 56 -11.38 -23.41 -9.78
CA PHE A 56 -11.01 -24.13 -8.56
C PHE A 56 -10.13 -25.36 -8.77
N SER A 57 -10.13 -26.00 -9.95
CA SER A 57 -9.23 -27.13 -10.22
C SER A 57 -7.76 -26.72 -10.32
N THR A 58 -7.49 -25.42 -10.37
CA THR A 58 -6.14 -24.86 -10.44
C THR A 58 -5.61 -24.37 -9.10
N LEU A 59 -6.37 -24.58 -8.01
CA LEU A 59 -5.98 -24.18 -6.67
C LEU A 59 -4.61 -24.77 -6.31
N ARG A 60 -3.70 -23.93 -5.84
CA ARG A 60 -2.38 -24.32 -5.35
C ARG A 60 -2.04 -23.57 -4.09
N VAL A 61 -1.40 -24.27 -3.16
CA VAL A 61 -0.72 -23.66 -2.01
C VAL A 61 0.63 -23.13 -2.49
N GLU A 62 0.84 -21.83 -2.39
CA GLU A 62 2.11 -21.18 -2.70
C GLU A 62 3.05 -21.28 -1.48
N LYS A 63 4.34 -21.54 -1.73
CA LYS A 63 5.33 -21.81 -0.67
C LYS A 63 5.73 -20.54 0.09
N GLU A 64 6.10 -20.71 1.37
CA GLU A 64 6.54 -19.64 2.32
C GLU A 64 7.72 -18.77 1.85
N SER A 65 8.45 -19.14 0.79
CA SER A 65 9.44 -18.26 0.15
C SER A 65 8.82 -17.06 -0.59
N PHE A 66 7.49 -16.92 -0.51
CA PHE A 66 6.75 -15.80 -1.06
C PHE A 66 6.85 -14.51 -0.25
N VAL A 67 7.11 -14.60 1.06
CA VAL A 67 7.04 -13.48 2.02
C VAL A 67 8.46 -13.08 2.45
N GLU A 68 8.78 -11.79 2.51
CA GLU A 68 10.11 -11.31 2.94
C GLU A 68 10.46 -11.81 4.35
N ASN A 69 11.75 -12.06 4.60
CA ASN A 69 12.25 -12.62 5.86
C ASN A 69 11.88 -11.79 7.10
N ASN A 70 11.67 -10.47 6.97
CA ASN A 70 11.24 -9.61 8.07
C ASN A 70 9.76 -9.78 8.43
N LEU A 71 8.91 -10.17 7.48
CA LEU A 71 7.50 -10.42 7.72
C LEU A 71 7.20 -11.87 8.16
N LYS A 72 8.11 -12.81 7.87
CA LYS A 72 8.01 -14.24 8.28
C LYS A 72 7.93 -14.47 9.79
N ARG A 73 8.50 -13.57 10.60
CA ARG A 73 8.67 -13.82 12.04
C ARG A 73 7.40 -13.64 12.86
N GLN A 74 6.32 -13.13 12.29
CA GLN A 74 5.11 -12.78 13.04
C GLN A 74 3.85 -13.52 12.60
N LEU A 75 3.89 -14.27 11.50
CA LEU A 75 2.68 -14.82 10.91
C LEU A 75 2.78 -16.24 10.37
N SER A 76 1.63 -16.87 10.43
CA SER A 76 1.24 -18.18 9.95
C SER A 76 0.53 -18.06 8.60
N ASP A 77 1.25 -17.66 7.55
CA ASP A 77 0.64 -17.27 6.25
C ASP A 77 0.52 -18.44 5.27
N ILE A 78 -0.71 -18.81 4.90
CA ILE A 78 -0.99 -19.74 3.82
C ILE A 78 -1.50 -18.94 2.62
N ILE A 79 -0.79 -19.04 1.50
CA ILE A 79 -1.17 -18.32 0.29
C ILE A 79 -1.73 -19.34 -0.70
N TYR A 80 -2.90 -19.06 -1.25
CA TYR A 80 -3.45 -19.83 -2.35
C TYR A 80 -3.40 -19.05 -3.66
N SER A 81 -3.08 -19.75 -4.75
CA SER A 81 -3.26 -19.22 -6.10
C SER A 81 -4.29 -20.02 -6.88
N LEU A 82 -5.08 -19.30 -7.67
CA LEU A 82 -6.09 -19.80 -8.58
C LEU A 82 -5.88 -19.12 -9.94
N LYS A 83 -6.12 -19.84 -11.03
CA LYS A 83 -6.24 -19.22 -12.35
C LYS A 83 -7.65 -18.72 -12.56
N ARG A 84 -7.79 -17.61 -13.28
CA ARG A 84 -9.09 -17.18 -13.80
C ARG A 84 -9.60 -18.17 -14.84
N LYS A 85 -10.92 -18.29 -14.98
CA LYS A 85 -11.58 -19.12 -16.01
C LYS A 85 -11.26 -18.63 -17.43
N ASP A 86 -11.06 -17.31 -17.61
CA ASP A 86 -10.73 -16.69 -18.90
C ASP A 86 -9.25 -16.83 -19.30
N ASN A 87 -8.44 -17.54 -18.50
CA ASN A 87 -7.00 -17.77 -18.72
C ASN A 87 -6.15 -16.49 -18.85
N LYS A 88 -6.67 -15.31 -18.53
CA LYS A 88 -5.93 -14.05 -18.66
C LYS A 88 -4.89 -13.89 -17.55
N GLU A 89 -5.29 -14.10 -16.30
CA GLU A 89 -4.44 -13.84 -15.12
C GLU A 89 -4.69 -14.82 -13.98
N LYS A 90 -3.78 -14.83 -12.98
CA LYS A 90 -3.98 -15.53 -11.71
C LYS A 90 -4.68 -14.61 -10.71
N ILE A 91 -5.59 -15.18 -9.93
CA ILE A 91 -6.14 -14.59 -8.72
C ILE A 91 -5.45 -15.25 -7.54
N TYR A 92 -5.03 -14.45 -6.57
CA TYR A 92 -4.43 -14.95 -5.34
C TYR A 92 -5.45 -14.77 -4.23
N ASN A 93 -5.72 -15.84 -3.50
CA ASN A 93 -6.40 -15.76 -2.22
C ASN A 93 -5.30 -15.80 -1.15
N TYR A 94 -5.07 -14.67 -0.50
CA TYR A 94 -4.05 -14.54 0.52
C TYR A 94 -4.71 -14.75 1.88
N ILE A 95 -4.41 -15.88 2.51
CA ILE A 95 -4.98 -16.23 3.80
C ILE A 95 -3.93 -16.05 4.86
N ILE A 96 -4.13 -15.05 5.70
CA ILE A 96 -3.45 -15.04 6.97
C ILE A 96 -4.23 -15.97 7.88
N CYS A 97 -3.68 -17.16 8.11
CA CYS A 97 -4.21 -18.07 9.11
C CYS A 97 -3.65 -17.65 10.47
N GLU A 98 -4.00 -16.47 10.96
CA GLU A 98 -3.49 -16.04 12.25
C GLU A 98 -4.30 -16.71 13.37
N HIS A 99 -3.73 -17.75 13.97
CA HIS A 99 -4.19 -18.24 15.27
C HIS A 99 -3.84 -17.20 16.35
N GLN A 100 -4.57 -16.08 16.38
CA GLN A 100 -4.44 -15.15 17.49
C GLN A 100 -5.38 -15.53 18.61
N SER A 101 -4.80 -15.95 19.73
CA SER A 101 -5.50 -16.08 21.02
C SER A 101 -5.89 -14.72 21.62
N SER A 102 -5.40 -13.62 21.05
CA SER A 102 -5.72 -12.22 21.38
C SER A 102 -6.19 -11.46 20.14
N ILE A 103 -6.78 -10.28 20.28
CA ILE A 103 -7.23 -9.47 19.13
C ILE A 103 -6.15 -8.43 18.84
N ASP A 104 -5.47 -8.53 17.70
CA ASP A 104 -4.61 -7.46 17.19
C ASP A 104 -5.44 -6.42 16.43
N ASN A 105 -5.53 -5.21 16.98
CA ASN A 105 -6.25 -4.11 16.36
C ASN A 105 -5.57 -3.58 15.09
N PHE A 106 -4.30 -3.89 14.83
CA PHE A 106 -3.54 -3.46 13.65
C PHE A 106 -3.35 -4.55 12.60
N ILE A 107 -4.04 -5.70 12.73
CA ILE A 107 -3.95 -6.79 11.75
C ILE A 107 -4.31 -6.31 10.34
N THR A 108 -5.25 -5.39 10.21
CA THR A 108 -5.64 -4.84 8.90
C THR A 108 -4.49 -4.08 8.24
N PHE A 109 -3.72 -3.29 8.99
CA PHE A 109 -2.56 -2.59 8.46
C PHE A 109 -1.49 -3.58 7.99
N ARG A 110 -1.26 -4.63 8.78
CA ARG A 110 -0.38 -5.73 8.38
C ARG A 110 -0.87 -6.38 7.09
N MET A 111 -2.16 -6.69 6.99
CA MET A 111 -2.78 -7.27 5.81
C MET A 111 -2.54 -6.44 4.54
N TRP A 112 -2.67 -5.12 4.63
CA TRP A 112 -2.38 -4.22 3.49
C TRP A 112 -0.91 -4.27 3.04
N LYS A 113 0.03 -4.37 3.98
CA LYS A 113 1.46 -4.55 3.62
C LYS A 113 1.67 -5.83 2.83
N TYR A 114 1.03 -6.93 3.23
CA TYR A 114 1.14 -8.20 2.52
C TYR A 114 0.54 -8.15 1.12
N ILE A 115 -0.65 -7.55 0.99
CA ILE A 115 -1.29 -7.36 -0.32
C ILE A 115 -0.34 -6.59 -1.24
N LEU A 116 0.24 -5.48 -0.78
CA LEU A 116 1.15 -4.65 -1.58
C LEU A 116 2.44 -5.40 -1.96
N LEU A 117 3.03 -6.17 -1.05
CA LEU A 117 4.22 -6.99 -1.34
C LEU A 117 3.91 -8.10 -2.36
N LEU A 118 2.75 -8.74 -2.24
CA LEU A 118 2.30 -9.75 -3.21
C LEU A 118 2.10 -9.14 -4.59
N CYS A 119 1.47 -7.96 -4.63
CA CYS A 119 1.28 -7.16 -5.82
C CYS A 119 2.60 -6.77 -6.48
N GLU A 120 3.55 -6.23 -5.72
CA GLU A 120 4.87 -5.82 -6.22
C GLU A 120 5.62 -7.00 -6.86
N ARG A 121 5.62 -8.16 -6.20
CA ARG A 121 6.25 -9.36 -6.75
C ARG A 121 5.58 -9.82 -8.04
N HIS A 122 4.24 -9.89 -8.05
CA HIS A 122 3.52 -10.32 -9.25
C HIS A 122 3.72 -9.35 -10.42
N LEU A 123 3.80 -8.04 -10.13
CA LEU A 123 4.13 -7.02 -11.10
C LEU A 123 5.52 -7.24 -11.71
N ASN A 124 6.52 -7.57 -10.88
CA ASN A 124 7.88 -7.88 -11.35
C ASN A 124 7.94 -9.16 -12.21
N ASP A 125 7.11 -10.16 -11.89
CA ASP A 125 7.11 -11.46 -12.58
C ASP A 125 6.23 -11.49 -13.85
N LYS A 126 5.16 -10.69 -13.89
CA LYS A 126 4.07 -10.77 -14.90
C LYS A 126 3.71 -9.45 -15.56
N GLY A 127 4.13 -8.31 -15.02
CA GLY A 127 3.82 -7.00 -15.56
C GLY A 127 2.39 -6.51 -15.28
N THR A 128 1.61 -7.23 -14.47
CA THR A 128 0.26 -6.82 -14.06
C THR A 128 0.06 -7.01 -12.55
N LEU A 129 -1.02 -6.46 -12.00
CA LEU A 129 -1.37 -6.62 -10.59
C LEU A 129 -2.36 -7.78 -10.41
N PRO A 130 -2.15 -8.63 -9.39
CA PRO A 130 -3.09 -9.69 -9.05
C PRO A 130 -4.28 -9.14 -8.26
N LEU A 131 -5.42 -9.81 -8.37
CA LEU A 131 -6.46 -9.67 -7.35
C LEU A 131 -6.03 -10.47 -6.12
N VAL A 132 -6.06 -9.82 -4.95
CA VAL A 132 -5.69 -10.40 -3.67
C VAL A 132 -6.89 -10.32 -2.73
N PHE A 133 -7.39 -11.47 -2.29
CA PHE A 133 -8.46 -11.52 -1.30
C PHE A 133 -7.89 -11.85 0.08
N PRO A 134 -7.81 -10.87 1.00
CA PRO A 134 -7.34 -11.12 2.35
C PRO A 134 -8.39 -11.87 3.18
N THR A 135 -8.00 -13.02 3.72
CA THR A 135 -8.86 -13.79 4.64
C THR A 135 -8.16 -13.96 5.98
N ILE A 136 -8.90 -13.76 7.09
CA ILE A 136 -8.44 -14.01 8.45
C ILE A 136 -9.26 -15.16 9.03
N LEU A 137 -8.59 -16.25 9.41
CA LEU A 137 -9.20 -17.31 10.20
C LEU A 137 -8.95 -17.03 11.69
N TYR A 138 -9.97 -16.56 12.39
CA TYR A 138 -9.87 -16.21 13.82
C TYR A 138 -10.49 -17.28 14.72
N THR A 139 -9.68 -17.84 15.62
CA THR A 139 -10.07 -18.90 16.58
C THR A 139 -9.96 -18.48 18.04
N GLY A 140 -9.96 -17.17 18.31
CA GLY A 140 -9.84 -16.65 19.67
C GLY A 140 -11.10 -16.87 20.52
N LYS A 141 -10.94 -16.76 21.85
CA LYS A 141 -12.03 -17.02 22.82
C LYS A 141 -13.14 -15.96 22.83
N LYS A 142 -12.82 -14.73 22.42
CA LYS A 142 -13.77 -13.59 22.40
C LYS A 142 -14.31 -13.42 20.98
N LYS A 143 -15.40 -12.68 20.81
CA LYS A 143 -15.83 -12.28 19.46
C LYS A 143 -14.77 -11.37 18.83
N TYR A 144 -14.56 -11.51 17.51
CA TYR A 144 -13.62 -10.66 16.78
C TYR A 144 -14.13 -9.21 16.71
N THR A 145 -13.31 -8.26 17.15
CA THR A 145 -13.66 -6.83 17.21
C THR A 145 -12.66 -5.91 16.52
N ALA A 146 -11.58 -6.44 15.95
CA ALA A 146 -10.61 -5.60 15.24
C ALA A 146 -11.21 -5.05 13.93
N PRO A 147 -10.70 -3.88 13.48
CA PRO A 147 -11.04 -3.31 12.18
C PRO A 147 -10.90 -4.29 11.01
N ARG A 148 -11.76 -4.17 10.00
CA ARG A 148 -11.75 -5.08 8.82
C ARG A 148 -11.31 -4.41 7.53
N ASN A 149 -11.10 -3.11 7.56
CA ASN A 149 -10.61 -2.32 6.44
C ASN A 149 -9.58 -1.28 6.91
N LEU A 150 -8.81 -0.74 5.96
CA LEU A 150 -7.71 0.18 6.28
C LEU A 150 -8.22 1.46 6.95
N TRP A 151 -9.34 2.00 6.47
CA TRP A 151 -9.85 3.30 6.88
C TRP A 151 -10.43 3.31 8.31
N GLU A 152 -10.89 2.19 8.84
CA GLU A 152 -11.29 2.06 10.26
C GLU A 152 -10.13 2.23 11.25
N LEU A 153 -8.88 2.18 10.78
CA LEU A 153 -7.70 2.47 11.62
C LEU A 153 -7.43 3.96 11.82
N PHE A 154 -8.06 4.83 11.04
CA PHE A 154 -7.87 6.27 11.10
C PHE A 154 -8.90 6.87 12.05
N GLU A 155 -8.49 7.90 12.80
CA GLU A 155 -9.42 8.70 13.62
C GLU A 155 -10.60 9.22 12.78
N GLU A 156 -10.28 9.78 11.60
CA GLU A 156 -11.25 10.29 10.64
C GLU A 156 -11.60 9.25 9.56
N SER A 157 -12.22 8.14 9.97
CA SER A 157 -12.43 6.96 9.10
C SER A 157 -13.18 7.27 7.79
N VAL A 158 -14.21 8.12 7.83
CA VAL A 158 -15.01 8.47 6.63
C VAL A 158 -14.16 9.27 5.62
N ILE A 159 -13.34 10.19 6.11
CA ILE A 159 -12.46 11.01 5.27
C ILE A 159 -11.33 10.15 4.71
N ALA A 160 -10.73 9.29 5.54
CA ALA A 160 -9.69 8.36 5.11
C ALA A 160 -10.19 7.43 4.00
N LYS A 161 -11.39 6.86 4.15
CA LYS A 161 -12.00 6.04 3.10
C LYS A 161 -12.09 6.81 1.79
N LYS A 162 -12.68 8.02 1.82
CA LYS A 162 -12.86 8.85 0.63
C LYS A 162 -11.52 9.15 -0.06
N ILE A 163 -10.54 9.66 0.68
CA ILE A 163 -9.23 10.06 0.11
C ILE A 163 -8.48 8.86 -0.47
N LEU A 164 -8.60 7.68 0.13
CA LEU A 164 -7.83 6.49 -0.26
C LEU A 164 -8.52 5.65 -1.34
N THR A 165 -9.83 5.81 -1.56
CA THR A 165 -10.57 5.09 -2.61
C THR A 165 -10.88 5.92 -3.85
N ASP A 166 -10.94 7.25 -3.73
CA ASP A 166 -11.14 8.15 -4.85
C ASP A 166 -9.85 8.30 -5.68
N ASP A 167 -9.98 8.85 -6.89
CA ASP A 167 -8.82 9.18 -7.73
C ASP A 167 -7.87 10.14 -7.00
N PHE A 168 -6.57 9.84 -7.06
CA PHE A 168 -5.57 10.73 -6.52
C PHE A 168 -5.53 12.04 -7.30
N LYS A 169 -5.32 13.15 -6.59
CA LYS A 169 -5.24 14.47 -7.22
C LYS A 169 -3.97 14.59 -8.07
N VAL A 170 -4.13 14.74 -9.38
CA VAL A 170 -3.06 15.13 -10.30
C VAL A 170 -3.05 16.65 -10.44
N ILE A 171 -1.92 17.29 -10.12
CA ILE A 171 -1.67 18.70 -10.48
C ILE A 171 -0.98 18.70 -11.85
N ASP A 172 -1.79 18.72 -12.91
CA ASP A 172 -1.28 18.75 -14.28
C ASP A 172 -0.99 20.18 -14.75
N LEU A 173 0.29 20.55 -14.65
CA LEU A 173 0.77 21.86 -15.10
C LEU A 173 0.68 22.05 -16.63
N GLN A 174 0.64 20.97 -17.42
CA GLN A 174 0.49 21.08 -18.87
C GLN A 174 -0.95 21.36 -19.27
N ALA A 175 -1.92 20.83 -18.52
CA ALA A 175 -3.34 21.16 -18.69
C ALA A 175 -3.69 22.56 -18.17
N LYS A 176 -3.02 23.03 -17.10
CA LYS A 176 -3.26 24.36 -16.51
C LYS A 176 -2.81 25.47 -17.46
N SER A 177 -3.65 26.46 -17.73
CA SER A 177 -3.28 27.63 -18.53
C SER A 177 -2.28 28.53 -17.80
N ASP A 178 -1.52 29.34 -18.54
CA ASP A 178 -0.59 30.30 -17.93
C ASP A 178 -1.32 31.34 -17.06
N ASN A 179 -2.56 31.68 -17.41
CA ASN A 179 -3.39 32.61 -16.64
C ASN A 179 -3.81 32.01 -15.30
N GLU A 180 -4.17 30.72 -15.27
CA GLU A 180 -4.47 30.02 -14.01
C GLU A 180 -3.21 29.87 -13.13
N ILE A 181 -2.03 29.71 -13.71
CA ILE A 181 -0.77 29.75 -12.95
C ILE A 181 -0.56 31.15 -12.38
N ALA A 182 -0.79 32.19 -13.18
CA ALA A 182 -0.64 33.59 -12.78
C ALA A 182 -1.66 34.08 -11.73
N GLN A 183 -2.66 33.27 -11.35
CA GLN A 183 -3.51 33.56 -10.18
C GLN A 183 -2.85 33.19 -8.85
N GLY A 184 -1.82 32.34 -8.88
CA GLY A 184 -1.04 32.01 -7.70
C GLY A 184 -0.05 33.11 -7.31
N GLU A 185 0.53 32.96 -6.13
CA GLU A 185 1.58 33.85 -5.61
C GLU A 185 2.98 33.27 -5.91
N HIS A 186 3.82 33.12 -4.90
CA HIS A 186 5.20 32.63 -5.00
C HIS A 186 5.32 31.28 -5.72
N LEU A 187 4.38 30.35 -5.46
CA LEU A 187 4.41 29.02 -6.08
C LEU A 187 4.22 29.06 -7.60
N ALA A 188 3.54 30.08 -8.13
CA ALA A 188 3.32 30.24 -9.56
C ALA A 188 4.65 30.33 -10.33
N LEU A 189 5.70 30.90 -9.74
CA LEU A 189 7.03 30.96 -10.35
C LEU A 189 7.59 29.55 -10.61
N LEU A 190 7.45 28.65 -9.64
CA LEU A 190 7.86 27.25 -9.79
C LEU A 190 6.98 26.53 -10.81
N GLU A 191 5.65 26.65 -10.68
CA GLU A 191 4.69 26.02 -11.60
C GLU A 191 4.95 26.42 -13.05
N PHE A 192 5.20 27.71 -13.30
CA PHE A 192 5.48 28.24 -14.62
C PHE A 192 6.79 27.71 -15.20
N ILE A 193 7.88 27.73 -14.42
CA ILE A 193 9.17 27.16 -14.85
C ILE A 193 9.02 25.66 -15.15
N MET A 194 8.31 24.92 -14.30
CA MET A 194 8.12 23.47 -14.47
C MET A 194 7.27 23.15 -15.71
N LYS A 195 6.19 23.91 -15.96
CA LYS A 195 5.38 23.80 -17.17
C LYS A 195 6.21 24.03 -18.44
N HIS A 196 6.96 25.13 -18.47
CA HIS A 196 7.71 25.59 -19.64
C HIS A 196 9.14 25.06 -19.69
N ILE A 197 9.49 24.06 -18.86
CA ILE A 197 10.86 23.56 -18.76
C ILE A 197 11.39 22.96 -20.06
N GLY A 198 10.50 22.61 -20.99
CA GLY A 198 10.83 22.16 -22.35
C GLY A 198 11.50 23.21 -23.23
N ILE A 199 11.35 24.51 -22.94
CA ILE A 199 11.90 25.61 -23.75
C ILE A 199 13.43 25.46 -23.88
N ARG A 200 13.92 25.49 -25.13
CA ARG A 200 15.31 25.17 -25.48
C ARG A 200 16.31 26.24 -25.04
N TYR A 201 15.89 27.49 -24.95
CA TYR A 201 16.77 28.60 -24.61
C TYR A 201 16.37 29.17 -23.26
N MET A 202 17.32 29.17 -22.32
CA MET A 202 17.11 29.67 -20.96
C MET A 202 16.57 31.10 -20.96
N LEU A 203 17.12 31.98 -21.81
CA LEU A 203 16.70 33.38 -21.89
C LEU A 203 15.23 33.50 -22.29
N ASN A 204 14.76 32.71 -23.26
CA ASN A 204 13.36 32.73 -23.71
C ASN A 204 12.40 32.29 -22.60
N LEU A 205 12.81 31.32 -21.76
CA LEU A 205 12.01 30.87 -20.61
C LEU A 205 11.87 32.01 -19.57
N TRP A 206 12.97 32.68 -19.26
CA TRP A 206 12.98 33.79 -18.30
C TRP A 206 12.24 35.01 -18.84
N GLU A 207 12.44 35.36 -20.10
CA GLU A 207 11.70 36.43 -20.77
C GLU A 207 10.19 36.17 -20.69
N LEU A 208 9.76 34.95 -21.00
CA LEU A 208 8.36 34.57 -20.93
C LEU A 208 7.82 34.63 -19.49
N LEU A 209 8.59 34.16 -18.50
CA LEU A 209 8.22 34.24 -17.08
C LEU A 209 8.06 35.70 -16.64
N PHE A 210 9.04 36.57 -16.90
CA PHE A 210 8.96 37.97 -16.49
C PHE A 210 7.82 38.70 -17.19
N LYS A 211 7.49 38.32 -18.42
CA LYS A 211 6.34 38.85 -19.16
C LYS A 211 4.99 38.41 -18.57
N LYS A 212 4.89 37.17 -18.08
CA LYS A 212 3.63 36.55 -17.64
C LYS A 212 3.38 36.65 -16.14
N LEU A 213 4.42 36.73 -15.33
CA LEU A 213 4.38 36.66 -13.86
C LEU A 213 5.06 37.86 -13.20
N SER A 214 4.96 39.06 -13.79
CA SER A 214 5.57 40.28 -13.25
C SER A 214 5.10 40.61 -11.83
N TYR A 215 3.83 40.32 -11.51
CA TYR A 215 3.29 40.47 -10.16
C TYR A 215 3.99 39.56 -9.16
N GLN A 216 4.13 38.27 -9.48
CA GLN A 216 4.76 37.28 -8.60
C GLN A 216 6.27 37.52 -8.45
N VAL A 217 6.92 38.05 -9.50
CA VAL A 217 8.31 38.52 -9.41
C VAL A 217 8.42 39.70 -8.43
N GLY A 218 7.41 40.58 -8.42
CA GLY A 218 7.28 41.64 -7.42
C GLY A 218 7.16 41.10 -6.00
N LEU A 219 6.32 40.07 -5.78
CA LEU A 219 6.21 39.40 -4.48
C LEU A 219 7.53 38.76 -4.04
N ASP A 220 8.22 38.05 -4.95
CA ASP A 220 9.51 37.44 -4.64
C ASP A 220 10.60 38.48 -4.31
N LYS A 221 10.51 39.70 -4.85
CA LYS A 221 11.43 40.80 -4.48
C LYS A 221 11.35 41.14 -2.99
N GLU A 222 10.16 41.09 -2.39
CA GLU A 222 9.97 41.29 -0.95
C GLU A 222 10.67 40.19 -0.12
N GLN A 223 10.94 39.04 -0.74
CA GLN A 223 11.67 37.89 -0.19
C GLN A 223 13.14 37.85 -0.63
N ASP A 224 13.73 38.99 -1.03
CA ASP A 224 15.09 39.08 -1.60
C ASP A 224 15.32 38.07 -2.75
N PHE A 225 14.32 37.92 -3.63
CA PHE A 225 14.36 37.05 -4.80
C PHE A 225 14.69 35.58 -4.48
N PHE A 226 14.28 35.09 -3.32
CA PHE A 226 14.56 33.72 -2.88
C PHE A 226 14.16 32.68 -3.95
N TYR A 227 12.95 32.78 -4.49
CA TYR A 227 12.41 31.79 -5.44
C TYR A 227 13.13 31.87 -6.79
N ILE A 228 13.31 33.08 -7.34
CA ILE A 228 14.03 33.29 -8.61
C ILE A 228 15.49 32.85 -8.49
N LYS A 229 16.20 33.16 -7.40
CA LYS A 229 17.58 32.70 -7.17
C LYS A 229 17.66 31.18 -7.18
N LYS A 230 16.75 30.48 -6.50
CA LYS A 230 16.69 29.00 -6.50
C LYS A 230 16.40 28.44 -7.89
N LEU A 231 15.44 29.01 -8.62
CA LEU A 231 15.08 28.58 -9.96
C LEU A 231 16.21 28.83 -10.98
N LEU A 232 16.95 29.94 -10.86
CA LEU A 232 18.14 30.22 -11.67
C LEU A 232 19.21 29.14 -11.51
N CYS A 233 19.51 28.73 -10.28
CA CYS A 233 20.44 27.63 -10.00
C CYS A 233 19.98 26.33 -10.68
N TYR A 234 18.70 25.97 -10.52
CA TYR A 234 18.13 24.76 -11.11
C TYR A 234 18.21 24.77 -12.65
N VAL A 235 17.73 25.84 -13.27
CA VAL A 235 17.68 25.98 -14.74
C VAL A 235 19.09 25.97 -15.33
N ARG A 236 20.07 26.66 -14.71
CA ARG A 236 21.47 26.66 -15.14
C ARG A 236 22.07 25.26 -15.15
N LEU A 237 21.90 24.49 -14.07
CA LEU A 237 22.44 23.14 -13.94
C LEU A 237 21.88 22.19 -15.01
N ARG A 238 20.60 22.33 -15.34
CA ARG A 238 19.95 21.56 -16.42
C ARG A 238 20.59 21.85 -17.78
N PHE A 239 20.82 23.11 -18.12
CA PHE A 239 21.42 23.49 -19.41
C PHE A 239 22.88 23.04 -19.54
N GLN A 240 23.65 23.06 -18.44
CA GLN A 240 25.01 22.52 -18.44
C GLN A 240 25.05 21.00 -18.67
N LYS A 241 24.10 20.25 -18.09
CA LYS A 241 24.00 18.80 -18.31
C LYS A 241 23.63 18.44 -19.76
N LYS A 242 22.78 19.23 -20.43
CA LYS A 242 22.45 19.01 -21.85
C LYS A 242 23.64 19.24 -22.80
N LYS A 243 24.52 20.20 -22.50
CA LYS A 243 25.74 20.45 -23.30
C LYS A 243 26.79 19.33 -23.21
N LYS A 244 26.76 18.50 -22.16
CA LYS A 244 27.70 17.38 -21.97
C LYS A 244 27.26 16.05 -22.61
N LYS A 245 26.03 15.99 -23.13
CA LYS A 245 25.44 14.78 -23.75
C LYS A 245 25.39 14.84 -25.28
N ASN A 246 25.88 15.93 -25.87
CA ASN A 246 26.08 16.12 -27.31
C ASN A 246 27.58 16.24 -27.58
#